data_AF-A0A949CUQ7-F1
#
_entry.id   AF-A0A949CUQ7-F1
#
_cell.length_a   1.000
_cell.length_b   1.000
_cell.length_c   1.000
_cell.angle_alpha   90.00
_cell.angle_beta   90.00
_cell.angle_gamma   90.00
#
_symmetry.space_group_name_H-M   'P 1'
#
loop_
_entity.id
_entity.type
_entity.pdbx_description
1 polymer ?
#
loop_
_entity_poly.entity_id
_entity_poly.type
_entity_poly.pdbx_seq_one_letter_code
_entity_poly.pdbx_strand_id
1 'polypeptide(L)'
;MFLIPETIHPFIQPPFLSVLPLMAMAEAEKAPIILTGVLLTLVVIYLASKLGAEVSKRLDFPPVLGELVSGVLVGMSALHLVVFPENGMESSDSFIMSTLQWINGLT
;
A
#
# COMPACT_ATOMS: atom_id res chain seq x y z
N MET A 1 -58.94 33.83 -7.79
CA MET A 1 -58.69 32.65 -8.66
C MET A 1 -57.26 32.72 -9.11
N PHE A 2 -56.58 31.58 -8.97
CA PHE A 2 -55.19 31.27 -9.31
C PHE A 2 -54.14 31.40 -8.20
N LEU A 3 -53.58 30.23 -7.90
CA LEU A 3 -52.71 29.84 -6.80
C LEU A 3 -51.24 30.03 -7.19
N ILE A 4 -50.44 30.56 -6.27
CA ILE A 4 -49.00 30.29 -6.15
C ILE A 4 -48.81 30.03 -4.65
N PRO A 5 -48.30 28.86 -4.23
CA PRO A 5 -46.84 28.69 -4.32
C PRO A 5 -46.34 27.27 -4.64
N GLU A 6 -45.36 27.21 -5.55
CA GLU A 6 -44.31 26.19 -5.49
C GLU A 6 -43.52 26.39 -4.20
N THR A 7 -43.92 25.70 -3.14
CA THR A 7 -43.08 25.50 -1.95
C THR A 7 -42.97 24.01 -1.70
N ILE A 8 -42.35 23.30 -2.64
CA ILE A 8 -41.81 21.98 -2.37
C ILE A 8 -40.41 22.18 -1.77
N HIS A 9 -40.33 21.74 -0.51
CA HIS A 9 -39.23 21.80 0.43
C HIS A 9 -37.85 21.42 -0.16
N PRO A 10 -36.84 22.33 -0.13
CA PRO A 10 -35.44 21.94 -0.27
C PRO A 10 -34.79 21.84 1.11
N PHE A 11 -35.35 21.04 2.03
CA PHE A 11 -34.82 21.02 3.40
C PHE A 11 -35.10 19.72 4.14
N ILE A 12 -34.39 18.65 3.78
CA ILE A 12 -33.75 17.67 4.69
C ILE A 12 -32.89 16.80 3.76
N GLN A 13 -31.70 17.28 3.41
CA GLN A 13 -30.59 16.38 3.12
C GLN A 13 -29.68 16.51 4.33
N PRO A 14 -29.60 15.50 5.21
CA PRO A 14 -28.66 15.56 6.32
C PRO A 14 -27.24 15.71 5.74
N PRO A 15 -26.43 16.66 6.25
CA PRO A 15 -25.12 17.02 5.66
C PRO A 15 -24.08 15.88 5.72
N PHE A 16 -24.46 14.70 6.22
CA PHE A 16 -23.59 13.55 6.46
C PHE A 16 -23.72 12.45 5.39
N LEU A 17 -24.77 12.46 4.57
CA LEU A 17 -25.04 11.37 3.60
C LEU A 17 -24.20 11.50 2.32
N SER A 18 -23.72 12.70 2.01
CA SER A 18 -22.81 12.94 0.89
C SER A 18 -21.34 12.72 1.26
N VAL A 19 -20.98 12.42 2.52
CA VAL A 19 -19.56 12.23 2.91
C VAL A 19 -19.17 10.73 2.86
N LEU A 20 -20.12 9.84 3.12
CA LEU A 20 -19.90 8.40 3.20
C LEU A 20 -19.44 7.73 1.88
N PRO A 21 -20.03 8.02 0.70
CA PRO A 21 -19.62 7.36 -0.53
C PRO A 21 -18.27 7.86 -1.06
N LEU A 22 -17.90 9.12 -0.78
CA LEU A 22 -16.62 9.67 -1.25
C LEU A 22 -15.44 9.13 -0.44
N MET A 23 -15.63 8.86 0.85
CA MET A 23 -14.60 8.23 1.70
C MET A 23 -14.38 6.76 1.32
N ALA A 24 -15.47 6.02 1.05
CA ALA A 24 -15.39 4.64 0.57
C ALA A 24 -14.77 4.53 -0.85
N MET A 25 -15.05 5.48 -1.74
CA MET A 25 -14.44 5.53 -3.08
C MET A 25 -12.95 5.90 -3.01
N ALA A 26 -12.55 6.79 -2.10
CA ALA A 26 -11.15 7.15 -1.87
C ALA A 26 -10.30 6.01 -1.28
N GLU A 27 -10.90 5.06 -0.56
CA GLU A 27 -10.21 3.83 -0.11
C GLU A 27 -10.14 2.78 -1.22
N ALA A 28 -11.19 2.64 -2.04
CA ALA A 28 -11.22 1.71 -3.17
C ALA A 28 -10.15 2.03 -4.22
N GLU A 29 -9.84 3.31 -4.44
CA GLU A 29 -8.77 3.75 -5.36
C GLU A 29 -7.36 3.35 -4.88
N LYS A 30 -7.18 3.15 -3.57
CA LYS A 30 -5.89 2.72 -2.99
C LYS A 30 -5.68 1.21 -3.05
N ALA A 31 -6.73 0.42 -3.28
CA ALA A 31 -6.65 -1.04 -3.30
C ALA A 31 -5.61 -1.61 -4.30
N PRO A 32 -5.51 -1.12 -5.55
CA PRO A 32 -4.49 -1.58 -6.50
C PRO A 32 -3.06 -1.25 -6.05
N ILE A 33 -2.87 -0.08 -5.43
CA ILE A 33 -1.56 0.38 -4.94
C ILE A 33 -1.10 -0.49 -3.76
N ILE A 34 -2.00 -0.77 -2.82
CA ILE A 34 -1.73 -1.65 -1.67
C ILE A 34 -1.38 -3.06 -2.15
N LEU A 35 -2.18 -3.63 -3.06
CA LEU A 35 -1.93 -4.97 -3.60
C LEU A 35 -0.58 -5.04 -4.33
N THR A 36 -0.25 -4.02 -5.13
CA THR A 36 1.04 -3.91 -5.82
C THR A 36 2.19 -3.83 -4.83
N GLY A 37 2.06 -3.03 -3.76
CA GLY A 37 3.06 -2.94 -2.70
C GLY A 37 3.26 -4.27 -1.95
N VAL A 38 2.18 -4.97 -1.62
CA VAL A 38 2.25 -6.30 -0.98
C VAL A 38 2.92 -7.31 -1.91
N LEU A 39 2.52 -7.37 -3.18
CA LEU A 39 3.08 -8.33 -4.14
C LEU A 39 4.57 -8.07 -4.38
N LEU A 40 4.96 -6.80 -4.52
CA LEU A 40 6.35 -6.40 -4.64
C LEU A 40 7.15 -6.81 -3.38
N THR A 41 6.59 -6.60 -2.19
CA THR A 41 7.20 -7.03 -0.92
C THR A 41 7.40 -8.55 -0.89
N LEU A 42 6.40 -9.33 -1.31
CA LEU A 42 6.49 -10.79 -1.36
C LEU A 42 7.54 -11.27 -2.37
N VAL A 43 7.67 -10.61 -3.53
CA VAL A 43 8.73 -10.92 -4.49
C VAL A 43 10.11 -10.67 -3.90
N VAL A 44 10.31 -9.54 -3.22
CA VAL A 44 11.58 -9.21 -2.56
C VAL A 44 11.92 -10.23 -1.47
N ILE A 45 10.96 -10.56 -0.60
CA ILE A 45 11.12 -11.60 0.44
C ILE A 45 11.46 -12.94 -0.21
N TYR A 46 10.74 -13.34 -1.26
CA TYR A 46 10.97 -14.60 -1.96
C TYR A 46 12.39 -14.68 -2.54
N LEU A 47 12.86 -13.63 -3.20
CA LEU A 47 14.21 -13.58 -3.76
C LEU A 47 15.27 -13.68 -2.66
N ALA A 48 15.09 -12.94 -1.56
CA ALA A 48 15.99 -13.01 -0.41
C ALA A 48 15.99 -14.40 0.25
N SER A 49 14.83 -15.03 0.41
CA SER A 49 14.72 -16.40 0.94
C SER A 49 15.39 -17.41 0.02
N LYS A 50 15.26 -17.26 -1.31
CA LYS A 50 15.92 -18.14 -2.28
C LYS A 50 17.43 -18.02 -2.22
N LEU A 51 17.94 -16.79 -2.16
CA LEU A 51 19.38 -16.54 -2.01
C LEU A 51 19.89 -17.07 -0.67
N GLY A 52 19.17 -16.82 0.43
CA GLY A 52 19.51 -17.33 1.76
C GLY A 52 19.60 -18.85 1.82
N ALA A 53 18.62 -19.54 1.23
CA ALA A 53 18.62 -21.01 1.14
C ALA A 53 19.86 -21.56 0.42
N GLU A 54 20.26 -20.91 -0.68
CA GLU A 54 21.42 -21.31 -1.47
C GLU A 54 22.73 -21.05 -0.71
N VAL A 55 22.84 -19.92 -0.02
CA VAL A 55 23.99 -19.61 0.85
C VAL A 55 24.11 -20.63 1.98
N SER A 56 23.01 -20.99 2.64
CA SER A 56 23.03 -22.00 3.70
C SER A 56 23.47 -23.37 3.21
N LYS A 57 23.06 -23.78 2.01
CA LYS A 57 23.55 -25.04 1.40
C LYS A 57 25.05 -25.04 1.16
N ARG A 58 25.63 -23.89 0.79
CA ARG A 58 27.08 -23.75 0.55
C ARG A 58 27.91 -23.80 1.83
N LEU A 59 27.26 -23.58 2.98
CA LEU A 59 27.89 -23.59 4.30
C LEU A 59 27.51 -24.86 5.10
N ASP A 60 26.94 -25.88 4.45
CA ASP A 60 26.46 -27.13 5.07
C ASP A 60 25.40 -26.95 6.18
N PHE A 61 24.68 -25.82 6.18
CA PHE A 61 23.57 -25.58 7.10
C PHE A 61 22.22 -26.04 6.52
N PRO A 62 21.23 -26.38 7.36
CA PRO A 62 19.86 -26.61 6.91
C PRO A 62 19.35 -25.38 6.12
N PRO A 63 18.83 -25.55 4.89
CA PRO A 63 18.40 -24.44 4.03
C PRO A 63 17.37 -23.51 4.69
N VAL A 64 16.50 -24.07 5.53
CA VAL A 64 15.50 -23.35 6.32
C VAL A 64 16.13 -22.24 7.17
N LEU A 65 17.35 -22.41 7.70
CA LEU A 65 18.01 -21.37 8.48
C LEU A 65 18.34 -20.15 7.60
N GLY A 66 18.80 -20.37 6.37
CA GLY A 66 19.09 -19.30 5.43
C GLY A 66 17.83 -18.57 4.98
N GLU A 67 16.75 -19.30 4.76
CA GLU A 67 15.43 -18.75 4.41
C GLU A 67 14.89 -17.85 5.54
N LEU A 68 15.00 -18.32 6.79
CA LEU A 68 14.53 -17.59 7.96
C LEU A 68 15.42 -16.39 8.26
N VAL A 69 16.75 -16.52 8.23
CA VAL A 69 17.67 -15.40 8.51
C VAL A 69 17.54 -14.31 7.46
N SER A 70 17.47 -14.65 6.17
CA SER A 70 17.30 -13.64 5.12
C SER A 70 15.92 -13.00 5.16
N GLY A 71 14.86 -13.81 5.40
CA GLY A 71 13.50 -13.30 5.56
C GLY A 71 13.37 -12.36 6.78
N VAL A 72 14.03 -12.71 7.90
CA VAL A 72 14.07 -11.89 9.11
C VAL A 72 14.92 -10.63 8.89
N LEU A 73 16.08 -10.70 8.23
CA LEU A 73 16.86 -9.49 7.88
C LEU A 73 16.03 -8.50 7.05
N VAL A 74 15.31 -9.01 6.04
CA VAL A 74 14.44 -8.22 5.16
C VAL A 74 13.21 -7.69 5.91
N GLY A 75 12.62 -8.50 6.80
CA GLY A 75 11.46 -8.14 7.61
C GLY A 75 11.79 -7.15 8.74
N MET A 76 12.90 -7.34 9.45
CA MET A 76 13.42 -6.45 10.51
C MET A 76 13.85 -5.11 9.95
N SER A 77 14.34 -5.09 8.69
CA SER A 77 14.66 -3.84 8.01
C SER A 77 13.45 -2.93 7.91
N ALA A 78 12.23 -3.45 8.16
CA ALA A 78 10.99 -2.73 7.99
C ALA A 78 11.11 -1.93 6.71
N LEU A 79 11.34 -2.63 5.58
CA LEU A 79 11.32 -2.03 4.25
C LEU A 79 10.22 -0.98 4.36
N HIS A 80 10.57 0.30 4.25
CA HIS A 80 9.58 1.38 4.26
C HIS A 80 8.69 1.27 2.97
N LEU A 81 8.54 0.06 2.42
CA LEU A 81 7.56 -0.48 1.48
C LEU A 81 6.18 -0.60 2.14
N VAL A 82 6.09 -0.84 3.45
CA VAL A 82 4.81 -0.85 4.18
C VAL A 82 4.50 0.57 4.65
N VAL A 83 4.33 1.50 3.69
CA VAL A 83 3.75 2.81 3.99
C VAL A 83 2.25 2.59 4.15
N PHE A 84 1.79 2.55 5.41
CA PHE A 84 0.40 2.86 5.67
C PHE A 84 0.22 4.36 5.40
N PRO A 85 -0.68 4.76 4.47
CA PRO A 85 -0.87 6.15 4.08
C PRO A 85 -1.47 7.04 5.18
N GLU A 86 -1.61 6.54 6.42
CA GLU A 86 -2.17 7.27 7.55
C GLU A 86 -1.18 8.26 8.19
N ASN A 87 0.13 8.00 8.08
CA ASN A 87 1.16 8.83 8.70
C ASN A 87 1.96 9.54 7.61
N GLY A 88 1.58 10.78 7.29
CA GLY A 88 2.24 11.66 6.32
C GLY A 88 3.69 11.99 6.69
N MET A 89 4.58 11.02 6.53
CA MET A 89 6.01 11.13 6.75
C MET A 89 6.70 11.42 5.43
N GLU A 90 7.70 12.31 5.46
CA GLU A 90 8.42 12.82 4.31
C GLU A 90 8.78 11.74 3.27
N SER A 91 8.29 11.96 2.05
CA SER A 91 8.55 11.16 0.85
C SER A 91 10.00 11.22 0.34
N SER A 92 10.90 11.91 1.04
CA SER A 92 12.25 12.25 0.54
C SER A 92 13.26 11.10 0.62
N ASP A 93 13.06 10.11 1.49
CA ASP A 93 14.02 8.99 1.71
C ASP A 93 13.50 7.60 1.27
N SER A 94 12.29 7.52 0.71
CA SER A 94 11.69 6.23 0.36
C SER A 94 12.09 5.77 -1.04
N PHE A 95 12.98 4.78 -1.08
CA PHE A 95 13.48 4.11 -2.30
C PHE A 95 12.36 3.56 -3.23
N ILE A 96 11.19 3.27 -2.66
CA ILE A 96 9.97 2.84 -3.38
C ILE A 96 9.41 3.95 -4.25
N MET A 97 9.25 5.17 -3.71
CA MET A 97 8.67 6.29 -4.46
C MET A 97 9.54 6.61 -5.68
N SER A 98 10.87 6.60 -5.50
CA SER A 98 11.82 6.79 -6.60
C SER A 98 11.71 5.69 -7.66
N THR A 99 11.61 4.42 -7.25
CA THR A 99 11.47 3.30 -8.18
C THR A 99 10.11 3.30 -8.89
N LEU A 100 9.04 3.68 -8.20
CA LEU A 100 7.68 3.72 -8.75
C LEU A 100 7.48 4.89 -9.73
N GLN A 101 8.06 6.06 -9.45
CA GLN A 101 8.12 7.20 -10.41
C GLN A 101 8.93 6.84 -11.65
N TRP A 102 10.08 6.17 -11.48
CA TRP A 102 10.91 5.71 -12.58
C TRP A 102 10.17 4.72 -13.50
N ILE A 103 9.45 3.76 -12.92
CA ILE A 103 8.63 2.80 -13.67
C ILE A 103 7.41 3.48 -14.32
N ASN A 104 6.84 4.51 -13.68
CA ASN A 104 5.71 5.26 -14.23
C ASN A 104 6.12 6.29 -15.31
N GLY A 105 7.42 6.49 -15.56
CA GLY A 105 7.93 7.30 -16.66
C GLY A 105 7.87 8.82 -16.45
N LEU A 106 7.69 9.27 -15.20
CA LEU A 106 7.70 10.70 -14.85
C LEU A 106 9.11 11.05 -14.36
N THR A 107 9.92 11.61 -15.25
CA THR A 107 11.16 12.32 -14.90
C THR A 107 10.84 13.76 -14.54
#